data_AF-A0A496P371-F1
#
_entry.id   AF-A0A496P371-F1
#
_cell.length_a   1.000
_cell.length_b   1.000
_cell.length_c   1.000
_cell.angle_alpha   90.00
_cell.angle_beta   90.00
_cell.angle_gamma   90.00
#
_symmetry.space_group_name_H-M   'P 1'
#
loop_
_entity.id
_entity.type
_entity.pdbx_description
1 polymer ?
#
loop_
_entity_poly.entity_id
_entity_poly.type
_entity_poly.pdbx_seq_one_letter_code
_entity_poly.pdbx_strand_id
1 'polypeptide(L)'
;METIFKVGDRVFDIKHGWGTVALRLNESEDPHYRLRVDFVYHRESYTDEGKSNISDAYRSLSFTEYDFINGGFSQERPPINYNDYIGEWGVFWDRRCNGYYISKLKGLDVNNRFTEFIDSDSGKWDKFKPLTEEELKILKSCS
;
A
#
# COMPACT_ATOMS: atom_id res chain seq x y z
N MET A 1 -0.34 10.36 -14.55
CA MET A 1 0.96 9.73 -14.25
C MET A 1 0.74 8.76 -13.12
N GLU A 2 1.19 7.52 -13.25
CA GLU A 2 1.22 6.60 -12.11
C GLU A 2 2.29 7.07 -11.11
N THR A 3 1.92 7.17 -9.84
CA THR A 3 2.85 7.54 -8.76
C THR A 3 3.43 6.28 -8.14
N ILE A 4 4.73 6.31 -7.78
CA ILE A 4 5.44 5.18 -7.17
C ILE A 4 4.80 4.85 -5.81
N PHE A 5 4.61 5.89 -4.99
CA PHE A 5 4.06 5.81 -3.65
C PHE A 5 2.59 6.24 -3.63
N LYS A 6 1.83 5.62 -2.73
CA LYS A 6 0.39 5.82 -2.50
C LYS A 6 0.14 5.94 -1.00
N VAL A 7 -0.92 6.65 -0.64
CA VAL A 7 -1.37 6.73 0.76
C VAL A 7 -1.63 5.32 1.30
N GLY A 8 -1.13 5.05 2.50
CA GLY A 8 -1.15 3.74 3.16
C GLY A 8 0.07 2.86 2.86
N ASP A 9 0.94 3.26 1.94
CA ASP A 9 2.17 2.50 1.68
C ASP A 9 3.10 2.51 2.88
N ARG A 10 3.60 1.33 3.26
CA ARG A 10 4.70 1.19 4.20
C ARG A 10 6.03 1.37 3.46
N VAL A 11 6.84 2.30 3.94
CA VAL A 11 8.11 2.70 3.32
C VAL A 11 9.21 2.80 4.36
N PHE A 12 10.46 2.66 3.93
CA PHE A 12 11.66 2.77 4.74
C PHE A 12 12.48 3.98 4.31
N ASP A 13 13.03 4.70 5.28
CA ASP A 13 14.06 5.71 5.10
C ASP A 13 15.22 5.40 6.06
N ILE A 14 16.48 5.46 5.60
CA ILE A 14 17.64 5.12 6.43
C ILE A 14 17.76 5.94 7.71
N LYS A 15 17.28 7.19 7.70
CA LYS A 15 17.37 8.10 8.84
C LYS A 15 16.23 7.91 9.83
N HIS A 16 15.09 7.41 9.37
CA HIS A 16 13.85 7.40 10.14
C HIS A 16 13.27 6.00 10.38
N GLY A 17 13.82 4.98 9.72
CA GLY A 17 13.33 3.62 9.75
C GLY A 17 12.05 3.44 8.93
N TRP A 18 11.18 2.55 9.39
CA TRP A 18 9.88 2.29 8.76
C TRP A 18 8.86 3.37 9.11
N GLY A 19 8.09 3.79 8.10
CA GLY A 19 6.96 4.70 8.22
C GLY A 19 5.85 4.38 7.22
N THR A 20 4.79 5.17 7.25
CA THR A 20 3.61 5.01 6.38
C THR A 20 3.33 6.31 5.65
N VAL A 21 3.08 6.25 4.33
CA VAL A 21 2.63 7.41 3.56
C VAL A 21 1.24 7.81 4.03
N ALA A 22 1.14 8.91 4.79
CA ALA A 22 -0.08 9.32 5.46
C ALA A 22 -1.00 10.16 4.56
N LEU A 23 -0.42 11.04 3.75
CA LEU A 23 -1.19 11.84 2.79
C LEU A 23 -0.33 12.30 1.62
N ARG A 24 -1.03 12.73 0.56
CA ARG A 24 -0.44 13.34 -0.62
C ARG A 24 -1.08 14.70 -0.85
N LEU A 25 -0.26 15.75 -0.81
CA LEU A 25 -0.66 17.13 -1.08
C LEU A 25 -0.83 17.37 -2.58
N ASN A 26 -1.68 18.33 -2.92
CA ASN A 26 -1.80 18.83 -4.28
C ASN A 26 -0.65 19.78 -4.63
N GLU A 27 -0.41 19.98 -5.93
CA GLU A 27 0.69 20.84 -6.42
C GLU A 27 0.57 22.31 -5.96
N SER A 28 -0.66 22.79 -5.74
CA SER A 28 -0.92 24.13 -5.21
C SER A 28 -0.55 24.30 -3.73
N GLU A 29 -0.51 23.20 -2.97
CA GLU A 29 -0.17 23.21 -1.54
C GLU A 29 1.34 23.09 -1.34
N ASP A 30 1.98 22.20 -2.09
CA ASP A 30 3.43 22.09 -2.18
C ASP A 30 3.82 21.56 -3.57
N PRO A 31 4.54 22.34 -4.39
CA PRO A 31 4.89 21.93 -5.75
C PRO A 31 6.00 20.87 -5.79
N HIS A 32 6.69 20.62 -4.66
CA HIS A 32 7.89 19.78 -4.64
C HIS A 32 7.78 18.60 -3.69
N TYR A 33 7.33 18.80 -2.45
CA TYR A 33 7.30 17.77 -1.40
C TYR A 33 5.88 17.32 -1.06
N ARG A 34 5.25 16.69 -2.05
CA ARG A 34 3.84 16.31 -1.98
C ARG A 34 3.53 15.11 -1.08
N LEU A 35 4.49 14.24 -0.78
CA LEU A 35 4.27 13.09 0.10
C LEU A 35 4.55 13.46 1.55
N ARG A 36 3.64 13.11 2.46
CA ARG A 36 3.88 13.14 3.91
C ARG A 36 3.93 11.72 4.43
N VAL A 37 5.01 11.38 5.13
CA VAL A 37 5.23 10.06 5.72
C VAL A 37 5.25 10.18 7.23
N ASP A 38 4.44 9.35 7.89
CA ASP A 38 4.42 9.20 9.33
C ASP A 38 5.42 8.13 9.75
N PHE A 39 6.49 8.56 10.43
CA PHE A 39 7.41 7.70 11.14
C PHE A 39 7.01 7.62 12.62
N VAL A 40 7.63 6.71 13.36
CA VAL A 40 7.26 6.40 14.76
C VAL A 40 7.20 7.65 15.67
N TYR A 41 8.09 8.63 15.46
CA TYR A 41 8.21 9.79 16.36
C TYR A 41 7.94 11.15 15.71
N HIS A 42 7.78 11.21 14.38
CA HIS A 42 7.63 12.46 13.64
C HIS A 42 7.13 12.21 12.21
N ARG A 43 6.76 13.29 11.52
CA ARG A 43 6.29 13.29 10.13
C ARG A 43 7.28 14.03 9.25
N GLU A 44 7.59 13.47 8.09
CA GLU A 44 8.50 14.09 7.11
C GLU A 44 7.88 14.22 5.72
N SER A 45 8.48 15.11 4.92
CA SER A 45 8.03 15.45 3.58
C SER A 45 8.97 14.94 2.49
N TYR A 46 8.39 14.40 1.42
CA TYR A 46 9.14 13.84 0.30
C TYR A 46 8.53 14.26 -1.04
N THR A 47 9.36 14.27 -2.08
CA THR A 47 8.88 14.39 -3.47
C THR A 47 8.10 13.14 -3.89
N ASP A 48 7.36 13.19 -5.00
CA ASP A 48 6.65 11.99 -5.50
C ASP A 48 7.58 10.83 -5.90
N GLU A 49 8.86 11.15 -6.14
CA GLU A 49 9.91 10.16 -6.39
C GLU A 49 10.57 9.64 -5.10
N GLY A 50 10.07 10.06 -3.93
CA GLY A 50 10.59 9.64 -2.63
C GLY A 50 11.93 10.26 -2.25
N LYS A 51 12.19 11.51 -2.68
CA LYS A 51 13.40 12.23 -2.30
C LYS A 51 13.17 13.13 -1.08
N SER A 52 14.09 13.09 -0.13
CA SER A 52 14.08 13.98 1.05
C SER A 52 14.63 15.38 0.73
N ASN A 53 15.18 15.58 -0.46
CA ASN A 53 15.64 16.85 -1.01
C ASN A 53 15.45 16.83 -2.54
N ILE A 54 15.39 17.99 -3.21
CA ILE A 54 15.19 18.09 -4.66
C ILE A 54 16.32 17.42 -5.47
N SER A 55 17.53 17.29 -4.89
CA SER A 55 18.64 16.57 -5.54
C SER A 55 18.45 15.05 -5.56
N ASP A 56 18.77 14.40 -6.69
CA ASP A 56 18.69 12.95 -6.90
C ASP A 56 19.49 12.13 -5.89
N ALA A 57 20.55 12.71 -5.31
CA ALA A 57 21.36 12.08 -4.28
C ALA A 57 20.58 11.80 -2.99
N TYR A 58 19.37 12.34 -2.84
CA TYR A 58 18.53 12.22 -1.66
C TYR A 58 17.28 11.38 -1.89
N ARG A 59 17.25 10.55 -2.93
CA ARG A 59 16.21 9.53 -3.09
C ARG A 59 16.34 8.49 -1.97
N SER A 60 15.41 8.51 -1.01
CA SER A 60 15.58 7.81 0.26
C SER A 60 14.39 6.97 0.69
N LEU A 61 13.18 7.20 0.15
CA LEU A 61 12.04 6.30 0.40
C LEU A 61 12.18 5.03 -0.43
N SER A 62 12.06 3.90 0.26
CA SER A 62 12.14 2.56 -0.32
C SER A 62 11.03 1.64 0.22
N PHE A 63 10.65 0.63 -0.55
CA PHE A 63 9.80 -0.45 -0.05
C PHE A 63 10.59 -1.56 0.68
N THR A 64 11.92 -1.47 0.70
CA THR A 64 12.81 -2.44 1.36
C THR A 64 13.66 -1.75 2.41
N GLU A 65 13.92 -2.44 3.51
CA GLU A 65 14.90 -1.99 4.50
C GLU A 65 16.32 -2.21 3.98
N TYR A 66 17.22 -1.30 4.35
CA TYR A 66 18.61 -1.36 3.91
C TYR A 66 19.41 -2.26 4.83
N ASP A 67 19.97 -3.35 4.31
CA ASP A 67 20.92 -4.16 5.04
C ASP A 67 22.16 -4.50 4.19
N PHE A 68 23.23 -4.93 4.85
CA PHE A 68 24.50 -5.25 4.20
C PHE A 68 24.51 -6.64 3.53
N ILE A 69 23.46 -7.45 3.68
CA ILE A 69 23.41 -8.87 3.27
C ILE A 69 22.49 -9.09 2.07
N ASN A 70 21.28 -8.55 2.10
CA ASN A 70 20.22 -8.63 1.09
C ASN A 70 20.21 -7.41 0.17
N GLY A 71 21.00 -6.39 0.46
CA GLY A 71 21.06 -5.14 -0.29
C GLY A 71 20.21 -4.02 0.32
N GLY A 72 20.15 -2.91 -0.40
CA GLY A 72 19.64 -1.64 0.13
C GLY A 72 18.31 -1.26 -0.47
N PHE A 73 18.35 -0.62 -1.62
CA PHE A 73 17.27 0.25 -2.06
C PHE A 73 16.39 -0.38 -3.14
N SER A 74 15.08 -0.42 -2.91
CA SER A 74 14.09 -0.69 -3.94
C SER A 74 12.89 0.26 -3.86
N GLN A 75 12.48 0.79 -5.01
CA GLN A 75 11.19 1.47 -5.20
C GLN A 75 10.23 0.65 -6.05
N GLU A 76 10.61 -0.60 -6.36
CA GLU A 76 9.70 -1.56 -6.94
C GLU A 76 8.75 -2.03 -5.85
N ARG A 77 7.45 -1.80 -6.07
CA ARG A 77 6.43 -2.23 -5.12
C ARG A 77 6.50 -3.76 -5.01
N PRO A 78 6.68 -4.30 -3.79
CA PRO A 78 6.75 -5.74 -3.62
C PRO A 78 5.44 -6.38 -4.09
N PRO A 79 5.50 -7.56 -4.71
CA PRO A 79 4.31 -8.29 -5.09
C PRO A 79 3.48 -8.55 -3.82
N ILE A 80 2.18 -8.30 -3.91
CA ILE A 80 1.27 -8.58 -2.80
C ILE A 80 1.16 -10.10 -2.64
N ASN A 81 1.64 -10.63 -1.52
CA ASN A 81 1.36 -12.00 -1.13
C ASN A 81 -0.03 -12.08 -0.47
N TYR A 82 -1.06 -12.37 -1.28
CA TYR A 82 -2.43 -12.41 -0.79
C TYR A 82 -2.69 -13.48 0.29
N ASN A 83 -1.79 -14.45 0.47
CA ASN A 83 -1.89 -15.41 1.57
C ASN A 83 -1.80 -14.73 2.94
N ASP A 84 -1.09 -13.62 3.05
CA ASP A 84 -0.93 -12.87 4.31
C ASP A 84 -2.23 -12.15 4.72
N TYR A 85 -3.21 -12.08 3.82
CA TYR A 85 -4.51 -11.42 4.02
C TYR A 85 -5.67 -12.43 4.19
N ILE A 86 -5.39 -13.73 4.31
CA ILE A 86 -6.41 -14.73 4.62
C ILE A 86 -7.01 -14.44 6.01
N GLY A 87 -8.32 -14.28 6.07
CA GLY A 87 -9.08 -13.90 7.26
C GLY A 87 -9.29 -12.38 7.42
N GLU A 88 -8.57 -11.57 6.65
CA GLU A 88 -8.66 -10.10 6.71
C GLU A 88 -9.78 -9.55 5.84
N TRP A 89 -10.32 -8.39 6.23
CA TRP A 89 -11.35 -7.71 5.46
C TRP A 89 -10.77 -7.05 4.21
N GLY A 90 -11.54 -7.08 3.13
CA GLY A 90 -11.20 -6.41 1.88
C GLY A 90 -12.41 -6.15 1.02
N VAL A 91 -12.17 -5.46 -0.09
CA VAL A 91 -13.14 -5.21 -1.14
C VAL A 91 -12.89 -6.19 -2.27
N PHE A 92 -13.95 -6.83 -2.75
CA PHE A 92 -14.00 -7.74 -3.89
C PHE A 92 -14.76 -7.09 -5.03
N TRP A 93 -14.34 -7.36 -6.26
CA TRP A 93 -15.05 -6.93 -7.47
C TRP A 93 -14.64 -7.79 -8.67
N ASP A 94 -15.49 -7.78 -9.70
CA ASP A 94 -15.25 -8.48 -10.96
C ASP A 94 -14.91 -7.53 -12.10
N ARG A 95 -14.24 -8.03 -13.14
CA ARG A 95 -13.99 -7.23 -14.35
C ARG A 95 -15.25 -6.89 -15.14
N ARG A 96 -16.33 -7.65 -14.92
CA ARG A 96 -17.57 -7.58 -15.72
C ARG A 96 -18.72 -6.89 -15.01
N CYS A 97 -18.60 -6.63 -13.70
CA CYS A 97 -19.66 -6.09 -12.88
C CYS A 97 -19.15 -4.87 -12.09
N ASN A 98 -19.90 -3.77 -12.10
CA ASN A 98 -19.55 -2.54 -11.36
C ASN A 98 -19.87 -2.63 -9.86
N GLY A 99 -20.08 -3.83 -9.33
CA GLY A 99 -20.40 -4.06 -7.92
C GLY A 99 -19.13 -4.21 -7.09
N TYR A 100 -19.09 -3.53 -5.94
CA TYR A 100 -18.08 -3.75 -4.91
C TYR A 100 -18.73 -4.49 -3.74
N TYR A 101 -18.05 -5.51 -3.23
CA TYR A 101 -18.51 -6.32 -2.12
C TYR A 101 -17.46 -6.33 -1.01
N ILE A 102 -17.85 -6.07 0.23
CA ILE A 102 -16.92 -6.02 1.36
C ILE A 102 -17.13 -7.28 2.21
N SER A 103 -16.07 -8.07 2.35
CA SER A 103 -16.09 -9.30 3.13
C SER A 103 -14.67 -9.67 3.56
N LYS A 104 -14.50 -10.81 4.24
CA LYS A 104 -13.19 -11.36 4.57
C LYS A 104 -12.69 -12.26 3.44
N LEU A 105 -11.38 -12.21 3.18
CA LEU A 105 -10.74 -13.17 2.28
C LEU A 105 -10.64 -14.54 2.94
N LYS A 106 -11.35 -15.53 2.40
CA LYS A 106 -11.35 -16.90 2.91
C LYS A 106 -10.24 -17.75 2.29
N GLY A 107 -9.92 -17.50 1.03
CA GLY A 107 -9.02 -18.35 0.26
C GLY A 107 -8.65 -17.77 -1.10
N LEU A 108 -7.69 -18.43 -1.74
CA LEU A 108 -7.29 -18.19 -3.12
C LEU A 108 -7.50 -19.48 -3.91
N ASP A 109 -8.10 -19.38 -5.10
CA ASP A 109 -8.17 -20.46 -6.07
C ASP A 109 -7.20 -20.13 -7.22
N VAL A 110 -6.01 -20.74 -7.16
CA VAL A 110 -4.96 -20.53 -8.14
C VAL A 110 -5.06 -21.60 -9.22
N ASN A 111 -5.72 -21.25 -10.33
CA ASN A 111 -5.74 -22.08 -11.53
C ASN A 111 -4.61 -21.64 -12.48
N ASN A 112 -4.19 -22.51 -13.41
CA ASN A 112 -3.03 -22.31 -14.31
C ASN A 112 -3.01 -21.00 -15.14
N ARG A 113 -4.04 -20.16 -15.09
CA ARG A 113 -4.15 -18.91 -15.88
C ARG A 113 -4.58 -17.68 -15.07
N PHE A 114 -5.12 -17.85 -13.87
CA PHE A 114 -5.66 -16.75 -13.07
C PHE A 114 -5.86 -17.19 -11.62
N THR A 115 -5.76 -16.22 -10.71
CA THR A 115 -6.09 -16.36 -9.29
C THR A 115 -7.48 -15.77 -9.06
N GLU A 116 -8.39 -16.57 -8.53
CA GLU A 116 -9.67 -16.11 -8.03
C GLU A 116 -9.60 -15.94 -6.52
N PHE A 117 -10.25 -14.91 -6.00
CA PHE A 117 -10.33 -14.62 -4.57
C PHE A 117 -11.65 -15.15 -4.03
N ILE A 118 -11.60 -15.92 -2.94
CA ILE A 118 -12.77 -16.52 -2.31
C ILE A 118 -13.14 -15.70 -1.09
N ASP A 119 -14.37 -15.19 -1.02
CA ASP A 119 -14.88 -14.48 0.16
C ASP A 119 -15.38 -15.44 1.27
N SER A 120 -15.79 -14.90 2.43
CA SER A 120 -16.32 -15.71 3.54
C SER A 120 -17.58 -16.51 3.18
N ASP A 121 -18.39 -15.98 2.27
CA ASP A 121 -19.66 -16.53 1.81
C ASP A 121 -19.46 -17.51 0.64
N SER A 122 -18.20 -17.80 0.29
CA SER A 122 -17.76 -18.68 -0.78
C SER A 122 -18.05 -18.17 -2.19
N GLY A 123 -18.24 -16.85 -2.35
CA GLY A 123 -18.21 -16.17 -3.63
C GLY A 123 -16.79 -16.14 -4.21
N LYS A 124 -16.67 -16.21 -5.53
CA LYS A 124 -15.40 -16.14 -6.26
C LYS A 124 -15.32 -14.84 -7.05
N TRP A 125 -14.16 -14.19 -7.00
CA TRP A 125 -13.96 -12.84 -7.55
C TRP A 125 -12.66 -12.72 -8.34
N ASP A 126 -12.68 -11.93 -9.41
CA ASP A 126 -11.47 -11.63 -10.20
C ASP A 126 -10.45 -10.79 -9.44
N LYS A 127 -10.91 -9.95 -8.49
CA LYS A 127 -10.10 -8.92 -7.84
C LYS A 127 -10.42 -8.81 -6.34
N PHE A 128 -9.37 -8.47 -5.60
CA PHE A 128 -9.42 -8.22 -4.17
C PHE A 128 -8.43 -7.10 -3.81
N LYS A 129 -8.84 -6.24 -2.87
CA LYS A 129 -7.98 -5.26 -2.21
C LYS A 129 -8.22 -5.38 -0.71
N PRO A 130 -7.19 -5.68 0.11
CA PRO A 130 -7.34 -5.63 1.56
C PRO A 130 -7.68 -4.20 2.02
N LEU A 131 -8.51 -4.08 3.05
CA LEU A 131 -8.81 -2.79 3.65
C LEU A 131 -7.60 -2.24 4.39
N THR A 132 -7.41 -0.92 4.36
CA THR A 132 -6.42 -0.25 5.19
C THR A 132 -6.85 -0.24 6.65
N GLU A 133 -5.91 0.02 7.57
CA GLU A 133 -6.23 0.17 9.00
C GLU A 133 -7.27 1.26 9.27
N GLU A 134 -7.26 2.33 8.48
CA GLU A 134 -8.25 3.42 8.59
C GLU A 134 -9.63 2.98 8.08
N GLU A 135 -9.70 2.31 6.93
CA GLU A 135 -10.94 1.73 6.41
C GLU A 135 -11.52 0.70 7.40
N LEU A 136 -10.66 -0.10 8.06
CA LEU A 136 -11.04 -1.04 9.12
C LEU A 136 -11.58 -0.34 10.37
N LYS A 137 -10.99 0.80 10.78
CA LYS A 137 -11.50 1.60 11.91
C LYS A 137 -12.91 2.11 11.63
N ILE A 138 -13.16 2.59 10.40
CA ILE A 138 -14.50 3.03 9.97
C ILE A 138 -15.47 1.85 10.00
N LEU A 139 -15.10 0.70 9.42
CA LEU A 139 -15.96 -0.49 9.39
C LEU A 139 -16.37 -0.96 10.79
N LYS A 140 -15.41 -1.01 11.73
CA LYS A 140 -15.65 -1.42 13.12
C LYS A 140 -16.41 -0.38 13.95
N SER A 141 -16.43 0.89 13.53
CA SER A 141 -17.21 1.93 14.21
C SER A 141 -18.72 1.83 13.96
N CYS A 142 -19.14 1.02 13.00
CA CYS A 142 -20.54 0.81 12.64
C CYS A 142 -21.16 -0.47 13.26
N SER A 143 -20.43 -1.20 14.11
CA SER A 143 -20.87 -2.41 14.82
C SER A 143 -21.00 -2.19 16.31
#